data_AF-A0A382LG89-F1
#
_entry.id   AF-A0A382LG89-F1
#
_cell.length_a   1.000
_cell.length_b   1.000
_cell.length_c   1.000
_cell.angle_alpha   90.00
_cell.angle_beta   90.00
_cell.angle_gamma   90.00
#
_symmetry.space_group_name_H-M   'P 1'
#
loop_
_entity.id
_entity.type
_entity.pdbx_description
1 polymer ?
#
loop_
_entity_poly.entity_id
_entity_poly.type
_entity_poly.pdbx_seq_one_letter_code
_entity_poly.pdbx_strand_id
1 'polypeptide(L)'
;MKVHCDDGLARDLYDFFSYTVPNAKFMPSVKNRFWDGKVRLFSIKTHQIYIGLLPYVDEFCRERGYDFDGLGILNVIGAPEFTHPQAFLDHLNLPEHITPRDYQMEAWEESIKYGRQLLLSPTASGKSLIIYMLCEWYGRIAPHHEKGRRGVKKMVIIVPTTALVEQMYKDFKEYGYKGQMCKIYSGQKVFDAPITITTWQSLSRAPKKTIESFDMVVGDEAHLFKAQMLKGILEKMKKTAVRFGTTGTLDG
;
A
#
# COMPACT_ATOMS: atom_id res chain seq x y z
N MET A 1 -11.23 -5.84 6.61
CA MET A 1 -12.16 -5.34 7.65
C MET A 1 -13.40 -6.21 7.64
N LYS A 2 -14.13 -6.24 8.76
CA LYS A 2 -15.44 -6.87 8.82
C LYS A 2 -16.49 -5.80 8.49
N VAL A 3 -17.45 -6.11 7.64
CA VAL A 3 -18.56 -5.23 7.26
C VAL A 3 -19.80 -5.67 8.01
N HIS A 4 -20.46 -4.75 8.69
CA HIS A 4 -21.72 -5.01 9.38
C HIS A 4 -22.85 -4.45 8.51
N CYS A 5 -23.58 -5.33 7.84
CA CYS A 5 -24.63 -5.02 6.87
C CYS A 5 -25.68 -6.14 6.84
N ASP A 6 -26.86 -5.86 6.31
CA ASP A 6 -27.88 -6.86 6.03
C ASP A 6 -27.50 -7.77 4.84
N ASP A 7 -28.27 -8.84 4.64
CA ASP A 7 -28.03 -9.84 3.59
C ASP A 7 -28.19 -9.29 2.17
N GLY A 8 -29.01 -8.26 1.97
CA GLY A 8 -29.19 -7.61 0.67
C GLY A 8 -27.93 -6.84 0.28
N LEU A 9 -27.48 -5.94 1.15
CA LEU A 9 -26.25 -5.18 0.96
C LEU A 9 -25.01 -6.10 0.89
N ALA A 10 -24.98 -7.20 1.66
CA ALA A 10 -23.91 -8.18 1.56
C ALA A 10 -23.83 -8.86 0.19
N ARG A 11 -24.96 -9.08 -0.50
CA ARG A 11 -25.00 -9.62 -1.86
C ARG A 11 -24.56 -8.57 -2.88
N ASP A 12 -25.02 -7.32 -2.73
CA ASP A 12 -24.59 -6.24 -3.63
C ASP A 12 -23.06 -6.04 -3.55
N LEU A 13 -22.48 -6.05 -2.34
CA LEU A 13 -21.04 -5.99 -2.14
C LEU A 13 -20.32 -7.20 -2.75
N TYR A 14 -20.87 -8.41 -2.61
CA TYR A 14 -20.30 -9.63 -3.17
C TYR A 14 -20.21 -9.62 -4.69
N ASP A 15 -21.23 -9.06 -5.35
CA ASP A 15 -21.28 -8.96 -6.81
C ASP A 15 -20.49 -7.77 -7.33
N PHE A 16 -20.58 -6.61 -6.68
CA PHE A 16 -19.84 -5.40 -7.06
C PHE A 16 -18.33 -5.58 -6.90
N PHE A 17 -17.88 -6.12 -5.77
CA PHE A 17 -16.45 -6.38 -5.50
C PHE A 17 -16.01 -7.73 -6.07
N SER A 18 -16.26 -7.93 -7.36
CA SER A 18 -15.86 -9.10 -8.13
C SER A 18 -15.24 -8.73 -9.47
N TYR A 19 -14.38 -9.59 -10.01
CA TYR A 19 -13.87 -9.45 -11.36
C TYR A 19 -13.77 -10.79 -12.06
N THR A 20 -14.00 -10.78 -13.37
CA THR A 20 -13.86 -11.96 -14.23
C THR A 20 -12.40 -12.22 -14.48
N VAL A 21 -11.95 -13.46 -14.26
CA VAL A 21 -10.56 -13.82 -14.55
C VAL A 21 -10.35 -13.89 -16.07
N PRO A 22 -9.30 -13.25 -16.61
CA PRO A 22 -8.98 -13.36 -18.03
C PRO A 22 -8.86 -14.83 -18.44
N ASN A 23 -9.46 -15.18 -19.58
CA ASN A 23 -9.49 -16.55 -20.09
C ASN A 23 -10.19 -17.59 -19.19
N ALA A 24 -10.94 -17.17 -18.16
CA ALA A 24 -11.68 -18.09 -17.27
C ALA A 24 -12.59 -19.05 -18.04
N LYS A 25 -13.22 -18.60 -19.13
CA LYS A 25 -14.07 -19.42 -20.01
C LYS A 25 -13.39 -20.69 -20.54
N PHE A 26 -12.06 -20.72 -20.59
CA PHE A 26 -11.29 -21.87 -21.05
C PHE A 26 -10.91 -22.83 -19.93
N MET A 27 -11.02 -22.42 -18.66
CA MET A 27 -10.65 -23.25 -17.51
C MET A 27 -11.65 -24.41 -17.33
N PRO A 28 -11.17 -25.64 -17.02
CA PRO A 28 -12.04 -26.80 -16.83
C PRO A 28 -13.11 -26.58 -15.75
N SER A 29 -12.78 -25.88 -14.67
CA SER A 29 -13.72 -25.56 -13.58
C SER A 29 -14.90 -24.71 -14.04
N VAL A 30 -14.69 -23.80 -15.00
CA VAL A 30 -15.77 -22.98 -15.59
C VAL A 30 -16.58 -23.77 -16.60
N LYS A 31 -15.92 -24.54 -17.48
CA LYS A 31 -16.59 -25.41 -18.45
C LYS A 31 -17.50 -26.44 -17.78
N ASN A 32 -17.05 -26.98 -16.66
CA ASN A 32 -17.79 -27.96 -15.85
C ASN A 32 -18.77 -27.32 -14.86
N ARG A 33 -18.95 -25.98 -14.91
CA ARG A 33 -19.88 -25.21 -14.06
C ARG A 33 -19.63 -25.31 -12.55
N PHE A 34 -18.44 -25.72 -12.12
CA PHE A 34 -18.05 -25.72 -10.71
C PHE A 34 -17.62 -24.33 -10.21
N TRP A 35 -17.26 -23.43 -11.12
CA TRP A 35 -16.88 -22.06 -10.83
C TRP A 35 -17.41 -21.13 -11.91
N ASP A 36 -17.83 -19.94 -11.53
CA ASP A 36 -18.42 -18.94 -12.44
C ASP A 36 -17.39 -18.06 -13.15
N GLY A 37 -16.10 -18.31 -12.93
CA GLY A 37 -15.00 -17.56 -13.54
C GLY A 37 -14.71 -16.22 -12.87
N LYS A 38 -15.37 -15.91 -11.74
CA LYS A 38 -15.17 -14.66 -11.01
C LYS A 38 -14.36 -14.87 -9.74
N VAL A 39 -13.41 -13.96 -9.51
CA VAL A 39 -12.79 -13.77 -8.19
C VAL A 39 -13.57 -12.71 -7.44
N ARG A 40 -13.78 -12.95 -6.14
CA ARG A 40 -14.55 -12.07 -5.27
C ARG A 40 -13.69 -11.59 -4.11
N LEU A 41 -13.75 -10.30 -3.85
CA LEU A 41 -12.94 -9.60 -2.85
C LEU A 41 -13.70 -9.41 -1.53
N PHE A 42 -15.04 -9.46 -1.58
CA PHE A 42 -15.91 -9.58 -0.41
C PHE A 42 -16.32 -11.04 -0.19
N SER A 43 -16.32 -11.48 1.06
CA SER A 43 -16.76 -12.81 1.48
C SER A 43 -18.11 -12.72 2.18
N ILE A 44 -19.18 -13.24 1.56
CA ILE A 44 -20.50 -13.36 2.20
C ILE A 44 -20.42 -14.19 3.49
N LYS A 45 -19.64 -15.28 3.50
CA LYS A 45 -19.57 -16.16 4.67
C LYS A 45 -19.00 -15.48 5.92
N THR A 46 -17.98 -14.64 5.73
CA THR A 46 -17.27 -14.02 6.85
C THR A 46 -17.59 -12.53 7.03
N HIS A 47 -18.33 -11.94 6.08
CA HIS A 47 -18.55 -10.51 5.93
C HIS A 47 -17.23 -9.73 5.95
N GLN A 48 -16.21 -10.25 5.25
CA GLN A 48 -14.88 -9.65 5.23
C GLN A 48 -14.52 -9.18 3.83
N ILE A 49 -13.89 -8.01 3.78
CA ILE A 49 -13.27 -7.42 2.59
C ILE A 49 -11.88 -6.90 2.92
N TYR A 50 -11.00 -6.81 1.93
CA TYR A 50 -9.71 -6.15 2.12
C TYR A 50 -9.92 -4.69 2.51
N ILE A 51 -9.32 -4.26 3.62
CA ILE A 51 -9.45 -2.87 4.10
C ILE A 51 -8.87 -1.85 3.12
N GLY A 52 -7.98 -2.25 2.20
CA GLY A 52 -7.51 -1.38 1.12
C GLY A 52 -8.60 -1.03 0.10
N LEU A 53 -9.74 -1.73 0.11
CA LEU A 53 -10.90 -1.41 -0.72
C LEU A 53 -11.85 -0.43 -0.03
N LEU A 54 -11.52 0.07 1.16
CA LEU A 54 -12.35 1.01 1.91
C LEU A 54 -12.76 2.26 1.10
N PRO A 55 -11.89 2.93 0.33
CA PRO A 55 -12.32 4.07 -0.48
C PRO A 55 -13.40 3.70 -1.51
N TYR A 56 -13.28 2.52 -2.12
CA TYR A 56 -14.28 2.01 -3.07
C TYR A 56 -15.58 1.58 -2.38
N VAL A 57 -15.50 1.12 -1.13
CA VAL A 57 -16.69 0.82 -0.33
C VAL A 57 -17.42 2.11 0.05
N ASP A 58 -16.69 3.15 0.46
CA ASP A 58 -17.24 4.48 0.73
C ASP A 58 -17.92 5.06 -0.52
N GLU A 59 -17.25 5.01 -1.67
CA GLU A 59 -17.82 5.42 -2.95
C GLU A 59 -19.07 4.60 -3.32
N PHE A 60 -19.00 3.26 -3.21
CA PHE A 60 -20.13 2.37 -3.45
C PHE A 60 -21.35 2.72 -2.59
N CYS A 61 -21.13 3.04 -1.30
CA CYS A 61 -22.17 3.44 -0.37
C CYS A 61 -22.76 4.80 -0.75
N ARG A 62 -21.91 5.80 -1.00
CA ARG A 62 -22.32 7.16 -1.39
C ARG A 62 -23.15 7.18 -2.67
N GLU A 63 -22.75 6.44 -3.69
CA GLU A 63 -23.47 6.36 -4.97
C GLU A 63 -24.85 5.72 -4.84
N ARG A 64 -25.05 4.85 -3.85
CA ARG A 64 -26.28 4.07 -3.66
C ARG A 64 -27.14 4.58 -2.52
N GLY A 65 -26.73 5.68 -1.87
CA GLY A 65 -27.46 6.29 -0.76
C GLY A 65 -27.42 5.46 0.52
N TYR A 66 -26.41 4.61 0.71
CA TYR A 66 -26.20 3.89 1.96
C TYR A 66 -25.44 4.76 2.96
N ASP A 67 -25.92 4.81 4.20
CA ASP A 67 -25.18 5.43 5.31
C ASP A 67 -23.93 4.60 5.63
N PHE A 68 -22.77 5.25 5.61
CA PHE A 68 -21.48 4.62 5.89
C PHE A 68 -20.89 5.16 7.20
N ASP A 69 -21.06 4.40 8.29
CA ASP A 69 -20.40 4.71 9.56
C ASP A 69 -18.96 4.12 9.59
N GLY A 70 -18.05 4.86 8.94
CA GLY A 70 -16.62 4.55 8.87
C GLY A 70 -15.77 5.13 10.00
N LEU A 71 -16.36 5.84 10.98
CA LEU A 71 -15.64 6.62 12.00
C LEU A 71 -14.68 5.77 12.83
N GLY A 72 -15.03 4.51 13.11
CA GLY A 72 -14.14 3.57 13.81
C GLY A 72 -12.88 3.20 13.02
N ILE A 73 -12.91 3.29 11.68
CA ILE A 73 -11.79 2.95 10.81
C ILE A 73 -10.89 4.17 10.60
N LEU A 74 -11.46 5.36 10.44
CA LEU A 74 -10.73 6.63 10.38
C LEU A 74 -9.93 6.91 11.67
N ASN A 75 -10.44 6.49 12.83
CA ASN A 75 -9.69 6.59 14.10
C ASN A 75 -8.50 5.60 14.21
N VAL A 76 -8.54 4.47 13.49
CA VAL A 76 -7.40 3.53 13.39
C VAL A 76 -6.39 4.01 12.35
N ILE A 77 -6.88 4.66 11.30
CA ILE A 77 -6.11 5.20 10.18
C ILE A 77 -5.70 6.66 10.40
N GLY A 78 -6.09 7.26 11.53
CA GLY A 78 -5.81 8.64 11.95
C GLY A 78 -5.81 9.60 10.78
N ALA A 79 -6.96 10.21 10.52
CA ALA A 79 -6.95 11.39 9.67
C ALA A 79 -6.02 12.42 10.35
N PRO A 80 -4.90 12.80 9.72
CA PRO A 80 -4.08 13.86 10.30
C PRO A 80 -4.96 15.10 10.36
N GLU A 81 -5.02 15.77 11.51
CA GLU A 81 -5.43 17.18 11.51
C GLU A 81 -4.51 17.88 10.50
N PHE A 82 -5.13 18.41 9.44
CA PHE A 82 -4.51 18.89 8.20
C PHE A 82 -3.08 19.41 8.44
N THR A 83 -2.09 18.63 8.00
CA THR A 83 -0.72 19.12 7.93
C THR A 83 -0.68 20.19 6.86
N HIS A 84 -0.21 21.39 7.17
CA HIS A 84 0.13 22.35 6.11
C HIS A 84 1.20 21.70 5.22
N PRO A 85 0.93 21.47 3.91
CA PRO A 85 1.88 20.81 3.01
C PRO A 85 3.23 21.52 2.98
N GLN A 86 3.22 22.85 3.10
CA GLN A 86 4.44 23.65 3.20
C GLN A 86 5.28 23.30 4.43
N ALA A 87 4.66 23.16 5.61
CA ALA A 87 5.38 22.78 6.82
C ALA A 87 6.00 21.39 6.72
N PHE A 88 5.35 20.47 6.00
CA PHE A 88 5.90 19.16 5.68
C PHE A 88 7.14 19.28 4.77
N LEU A 89 7.04 20.06 3.69
CA LEU A 89 8.16 20.29 2.77
C LEU A 89 9.36 20.93 3.45
N ASP A 90 9.12 21.94 4.29
CA ASP A 90 10.16 22.60 5.08
C ASP A 90 10.86 21.60 6.02
N HIS A 91 10.11 20.66 6.60
CA HIS A 91 10.66 19.60 7.44
C HIS A 91 11.50 18.58 6.66
N LEU A 92 11.12 18.23 5.43
CA LEU A 92 11.89 17.32 4.60
C LEU A 92 13.29 17.87 4.31
N ASN A 93 13.42 19.21 4.23
CA ASN A 93 14.67 19.91 3.94
C ASN A 93 15.36 19.31 2.69
N LEU A 94 14.58 19.17 1.61
CA LEU A 94 15.06 18.69 0.32
C LEU A 94 16.17 19.62 -0.21
N PRO A 95 17.13 19.10 -0.99
CA PRO A 95 18.09 19.96 -1.69
C PRO A 95 17.38 21.00 -2.56
N GLU A 96 17.96 22.21 -2.68
CA GLU A 96 17.34 23.35 -3.38
C GLU A 96 16.93 23.06 -4.84
N HIS A 97 17.60 22.10 -5.49
CA HIS A 97 17.30 21.70 -6.88
C HIS A 97 16.19 20.65 -6.99
N ILE A 98 15.64 20.17 -5.87
CA ILE A 98 14.61 19.13 -5.81
C ILE A 98 13.34 19.73 -5.18
N THR A 99 12.42 20.15 -6.05
CA THR A 99 11.09 20.61 -5.64
C THR A 99 10.05 19.56 -6.07
N PRO A 100 9.24 19.02 -5.14
CA PRO A 100 8.13 18.16 -5.50
C PRO A 100 7.16 18.88 -6.44
N ARG A 101 6.73 18.19 -7.49
CA ARG A 101 5.71 18.69 -8.42
C ARG A 101 4.32 18.56 -7.80
N ASP A 102 3.37 19.36 -8.28
CA ASP A 102 1.99 19.39 -7.77
C ASP A 102 1.36 18.01 -7.69
N TYR A 103 1.44 17.20 -8.77
CA TYR A 103 0.88 15.84 -8.73
C TYR A 103 1.56 14.91 -7.71
N GLN A 104 2.83 15.15 -7.36
CA GLN A 104 3.53 14.37 -6.34
C GLN A 104 3.04 14.75 -4.95
N MET A 105 2.73 16.03 -4.74
CA MET A 105 2.13 16.54 -3.51
C MET A 105 0.70 16.04 -3.35
N GLU A 106 -0.12 16.15 -4.40
CA GLU A 106 -1.49 15.63 -4.41
C GLU A 106 -1.51 14.12 -4.12
N ALA A 107 -0.66 13.34 -4.79
CA ALA A 107 -0.53 11.90 -4.55
C ALA A 107 -0.13 11.59 -3.10
N TRP A 108 0.74 12.39 -2.49
CA TRP A 108 1.12 12.25 -1.09
C TRP A 108 -0.03 12.62 -0.14
N GLU A 109 -0.70 13.75 -0.35
CA GLU A 109 -1.83 14.22 0.46
C GLU A 109 -2.99 13.22 0.45
N GLU A 110 -3.30 12.64 -0.69
CA GLU A 110 -4.31 11.58 -0.77
C GLU A 110 -3.87 10.31 -0.03
N SER A 111 -2.61 9.92 -0.20
CA SER A 111 -2.06 8.70 0.40
C SER A 111 -2.11 8.71 1.92
N ILE A 112 -1.89 9.87 2.55
CA ILE A 112 -1.86 9.99 4.00
C ILE A 112 -3.26 9.95 4.64
N LYS A 113 -4.34 10.18 3.88
CA LYS A 113 -5.73 10.11 4.39
C LYS A 113 -6.13 8.70 4.79
N TYR A 114 -5.74 7.71 3.98
CA TYR A 114 -6.16 6.31 4.15
C TYR A 114 -5.03 5.38 4.62
N GLY A 115 -3.78 5.84 4.53
CA GLY A 115 -2.59 5.01 4.77
C GLY A 115 -2.47 3.80 3.86
N ARG A 116 -3.33 3.71 2.83
CA ARG A 116 -3.36 2.63 1.84
C ARG A 116 -3.82 3.16 0.50
N GLN A 117 -2.97 3.08 -0.51
CA GLN A 117 -3.32 3.51 -1.87
C GLN A 117 -2.45 2.78 -2.91
N LEU A 118 -3.04 2.50 -4.07
CA LEU A 118 -2.29 2.19 -5.29
C LEU A 118 -2.19 3.49 -6.10
N LEU A 119 -0.98 4.02 -6.19
CA LEU A 119 -0.67 5.27 -6.85
C LEU A 119 -0.37 5.03 -8.32
N LEU A 120 -1.21 5.60 -9.17
CA LEU A 120 -1.01 5.63 -10.62
C LEU A 120 -0.16 6.84 -10.95
N SER A 121 1.10 6.60 -11.33
CA SER A 121 2.00 7.68 -11.69
C SER A 121 2.89 7.24 -12.85
N PRO A 122 2.85 7.93 -14.01
CA PRO A 122 3.57 7.54 -15.21
C PRO A 122 5.04 7.18 -14.98
N THR A 123 5.58 6.18 -15.67
CA THR A 123 6.99 5.77 -15.55
C THR A 123 7.94 6.81 -16.14
N ALA A 124 8.24 7.84 -15.35
CA ALA A 124 9.29 8.88 -15.47
C ALA A 124 9.05 10.03 -14.45
N SER A 125 8.05 9.91 -13.57
CA SER A 125 7.45 10.99 -12.77
C SER A 125 8.07 11.23 -11.38
N GLY A 126 9.23 10.64 -11.05
CA GLY A 126 9.81 10.79 -9.72
C GLY A 126 9.01 10.07 -8.61
N LYS A 127 8.57 8.84 -8.87
CA LYS A 127 7.88 7.97 -7.88
C LYS A 127 8.71 7.76 -6.62
N SER A 128 10.04 7.66 -6.74
CA SER A 128 10.93 7.53 -5.60
C SER A 128 10.81 8.71 -4.62
N LEU A 129 10.56 9.93 -5.11
CA LEU A 129 10.30 11.09 -4.26
C LEU A 129 8.98 10.97 -3.49
N ILE A 130 7.91 10.47 -4.13
CA ILE A 130 6.64 10.21 -3.43
C ILE A 130 6.84 9.16 -2.32
N ILE A 131 7.54 8.07 -2.62
CA ILE A 131 7.85 7.01 -1.65
C ILE A 131 8.70 7.58 -0.50
N TYR A 132 9.67 8.44 -0.79
CA TYR A 132 10.47 9.15 0.20
C TYR A 132 9.61 10.02 1.12
N MET A 133 8.71 10.85 0.55
CA MET A 133 7.79 11.69 1.31
C MET A 133 6.89 10.86 2.23
N LEU A 134 6.38 9.71 1.76
CA LEU A 134 5.59 8.80 2.60
C LEU A 134 6.42 8.20 3.74
N CYS A 135 7.65 7.76 3.47
CA CYS A 135 8.54 7.22 4.49
C CYS A 135 8.88 8.25 5.59
N GLU A 136 9.22 9.48 5.21
CA GLU A 136 9.51 10.54 6.18
C GLU A 136 8.25 10.94 6.98
N TRP A 137 7.09 11.07 6.31
CA TRP A 137 5.82 11.35 6.97
C TRP A 137 5.49 10.32 8.05
N TYR A 138 5.44 9.04 7.69
CA TYR A 138 5.06 7.98 8.62
C TYR A 138 6.14 7.66 9.66
N GLY A 139 7.42 7.81 9.29
CA GLY A 139 8.55 7.48 10.16
C GLY A 139 8.86 8.52 11.21
N ARG A 140 8.63 9.80 10.90
CA ARG A 140 9.06 10.91 11.76
C ARG A 140 7.92 11.81 12.20
N ILE A 141 6.95 12.10 11.33
CA ILE A 141 6.03 13.21 11.57
C ILE A 141 4.70 12.72 12.17
N ALA A 142 4.04 11.74 11.54
CA ALA A 142 2.78 11.17 12.04
C ALA A 142 2.81 10.72 13.52
N PRO A 143 3.92 10.14 14.06
CA PRO A 143 3.99 9.75 15.47
C PRO A 143 3.90 10.92 16.47
N HIS A 144 4.21 12.15 16.05
CA HIS A 144 4.16 13.34 16.90
C HIS A 144 2.81 14.06 16.86
N HIS A 145 2.01 13.85 15.82
CA HIS A 145 0.74 14.54 15.62
C HIS A 145 -0.47 13.76 16.13
N GLU A 146 -0.35 12.45 16.42
CA GLU A 146 -1.49 11.63 16.81
C GLU A 146 -1.25 10.81 18.08
N LYS A 147 -1.89 11.22 19.19
CA LYS A 147 -1.88 10.46 20.44
C LYS A 147 -2.53 9.09 20.24
N GLY A 148 -1.77 8.02 20.47
CA GLY A 148 -2.27 6.64 20.48
C GLY A 148 -1.94 5.81 19.24
N ARG A 149 -1.37 6.39 18.17
CA ARG A 149 -0.82 5.58 17.09
C ARG A 149 0.55 5.01 17.44
N ARG A 150 0.71 3.71 17.18
CA ARG A 150 2.03 3.09 17.14
C ARG A 150 2.76 3.66 15.93
N GLY A 151 3.75 4.53 16.16
CA GLY A 151 4.57 5.10 15.10
C GLY A 151 5.20 4.03 14.21
N VAL A 152 5.33 4.32 12.91
CA VAL A 152 5.96 3.41 11.93
C VAL A 152 7.46 3.40 12.19
N LYS A 153 7.99 2.28 12.68
CA LYS A 153 9.42 2.14 13.03
C LYS A 153 10.20 1.36 11.99
N LYS A 154 9.55 0.37 11.36
CA LYS A 154 10.14 -0.42 10.27
C LYS A 154 9.32 -0.35 9.00
N MET A 155 9.98 0.01 7.91
CA MET A 155 9.41 0.13 6.58
C MET A 155 10.15 -0.79 5.63
N VAL A 156 9.42 -1.39 4.69
CA VAL A 156 10.00 -2.12 3.57
C VAL A 156 9.54 -1.54 2.24
N ILE A 157 10.50 -1.17 1.41
CA ILE A 157 10.31 -0.75 0.02
C ILE A 157 10.70 -1.93 -0.85
N ILE A 158 9.75 -2.43 -1.64
CA ILE A 158 9.92 -3.61 -2.47
C ILE A 158 9.96 -3.16 -3.92
N VAL A 159 11.08 -3.43 -4.59
CA VAL A 159 11.33 -3.06 -5.98
C VAL A 159 11.49 -4.31 -6.88
N PRO A 160 11.30 -4.19 -8.20
CA PRO A 160 11.37 -5.34 -9.11
C PRO A 160 12.76 -6.00 -9.23
N THR A 161 13.84 -5.22 -9.21
CA THR A 161 15.21 -5.70 -9.49
C THR A 161 16.23 -5.17 -8.49
N THR A 162 17.39 -5.84 -8.42
CA THR A 162 18.51 -5.40 -7.57
C THR A 162 19.10 -4.07 -8.03
N ALA A 163 19.05 -3.76 -9.33
CA ALA A 163 19.44 -2.46 -9.87
C ALA A 163 18.54 -1.34 -9.32
N LEU A 164 17.23 -1.58 -9.24
CA LEU A 164 16.28 -0.64 -8.64
C LEU A 164 16.46 -0.51 -7.12
N VAL A 165 17.02 -1.52 -6.43
CA VAL A 165 17.39 -1.39 -5.01
C VAL A 165 18.49 -0.35 -4.86
N GLU A 166 19.52 -0.42 -5.70
CA GLU A 166 20.62 0.54 -5.68
C GLU A 166 20.16 1.94 -6.09
N GLN A 167 19.30 2.04 -7.11
CA GLN A 167 18.74 3.32 -7.54
C GLN A 167 17.90 3.96 -6.42
N MET A 168 16.93 3.25 -5.86
CA MET A 168 16.09 3.76 -4.77
C MET A 168 16.92 4.19 -3.55
N TYR A 169 17.97 3.45 -3.22
CA TYR A 169 18.88 3.83 -2.14
C TYR A 169 19.63 5.14 -2.43
N LYS A 170 20.12 5.33 -3.66
CA LYS A 170 20.80 6.55 -4.09
C LYS A 170 19.84 7.74 -4.10
N ASP A 171 18.65 7.58 -4.66
CA ASP A 171 17.60 8.60 -4.68
C ASP A 171 17.30 9.09 -3.26
N PHE A 172 17.08 8.19 -2.30
CA PHE A 172 16.84 8.56 -0.90
C PHE A 172 18.00 9.34 -0.28
N LYS A 173 19.25 8.99 -0.63
CA LYS A 173 20.43 9.75 -0.16
C LYS A 173 20.51 11.12 -0.80
N GLU A 174 20.20 11.22 -2.09
CA GLU A 174 20.14 12.48 -2.83
C GLU A 174 19.07 13.41 -2.26
N TYR A 175 17.89 12.88 -1.91
CA TYR A 175 16.82 13.63 -1.23
C TYR A 175 17.14 14.04 0.21
N GLY A 176 18.26 13.58 0.77
CA GLY A 176 18.74 13.99 2.08
C GLY A 176 18.45 13.02 3.23
N TYR A 177 18.10 11.75 2.97
CA TYR A 177 17.84 10.77 4.03
C TYR A 177 19.10 10.48 4.88
N LYS A 178 19.10 10.98 6.13
CA LYS A 178 20.22 10.82 7.08
C LYS A 178 20.18 9.52 7.89
N GLY A 179 19.04 8.82 7.93
CA GLY A 179 18.90 7.60 8.71
C GLY A 179 19.66 6.41 8.13
N GLN A 180 19.65 5.30 8.89
CA GLN A 180 20.12 4.01 8.40
C GLN A 180 19.12 3.44 7.38
N MET A 181 19.65 2.89 6.29
CA MET A 181 18.89 2.11 5.31
C MET A 181 19.60 0.78 5.09
N CYS A 182 18.83 -0.30 5.00
CA CYS A 182 19.33 -1.62 4.66
C CYS A 182 18.99 -1.95 3.20
N LYS A 183 19.97 -2.43 2.43
CA LYS A 183 19.75 -2.97 1.08
C LYS A 183 19.86 -4.49 1.14
N ILE A 184 18.82 -5.22 0.74
CA ILE A 184 18.84 -6.68 0.81
C ILE A 184 18.76 -7.30 -0.57
N TYR A 185 19.86 -7.99 -0.88
CA TYR A 185 20.05 -8.84 -2.04
C TYR A 185 19.98 -10.29 -1.56
N SER A 186 19.15 -11.11 -2.21
CA SER A 186 18.87 -12.53 -1.95
C SER A 186 19.79 -13.23 -0.93
N GLY A 187 19.21 -13.75 0.17
CA GLY A 187 19.89 -14.64 1.12
C GLY A 187 20.23 -14.03 2.48
N GLN A 188 20.10 -12.71 2.65
CA GLN A 188 20.25 -12.07 3.96
C GLN A 188 19.00 -12.27 4.82
N LYS A 189 19.20 -12.61 6.11
CA LYS A 189 18.12 -12.95 7.05
C LYS A 189 17.71 -11.79 7.97
N VAL A 190 18.50 -10.73 8.04
CA VAL A 190 18.38 -9.65 9.03
C VAL A 190 18.11 -8.32 8.33
N PHE A 191 17.06 -7.63 8.80
CA PHE A 191 16.56 -6.36 8.25
C PHE A 191 16.61 -5.35 9.40
N ASP A 192 17.81 -4.83 9.70
CA ASP A 192 18.07 -4.04 10.91
C ASP A 192 18.31 -2.56 10.58
N ALA A 193 17.33 -1.97 9.91
CA ALA A 193 17.27 -0.53 9.68
C ALA A 193 15.80 -0.08 9.70
N PRO A 194 15.52 1.21 9.99
CA PRO A 194 14.18 1.78 9.87
C PRO A 194 13.58 1.62 8.47
N ILE A 195 14.42 1.75 7.44
CA ILE A 195 14.02 1.56 6.05
C ILE A 195 14.82 0.41 5.45
N THR A 196 14.13 -0.56 4.88
CA THR A 196 14.75 -1.63 4.09
C THR A 196 14.28 -1.58 2.65
N ILE A 197 15.21 -1.60 1.71
CA ILE A 197 14.95 -1.67 0.27
C ILE A 197 15.35 -3.06 -0.21
N THR A 198 14.44 -3.78 -0.85
CA THR A 198 14.68 -5.16 -1.26
C THR A 198 13.85 -5.56 -2.47
N THR A 199 14.13 -6.74 -3.02
CA THR A 199 13.30 -7.34 -4.06
C THR A 199 12.30 -8.34 -3.47
N TRP A 200 11.23 -8.61 -4.21
CA TRP A 200 10.24 -9.61 -3.82
C TRP A 200 10.83 -11.01 -3.62
N GLN A 201 11.74 -11.43 -4.50
CA GLN A 201 12.39 -12.73 -4.42
C GLN A 201 13.16 -12.85 -3.10
N SER A 202 13.83 -11.78 -2.69
CA SER A 202 14.59 -11.72 -1.44
C SER A 202 13.65 -11.72 -0.22
N LEU A 203 12.61 -10.87 -0.23
CA LEU A 203 11.63 -10.78 0.85
C LEU A 203 10.85 -12.09 1.05
N SER A 204 10.52 -12.80 -0.03
CA SER A 204 9.78 -14.07 0.02
C SER A 204 10.50 -15.16 0.80
N ARG A 205 11.84 -15.10 0.85
CA ARG A 205 12.73 -16.03 1.56
C ARG A 205 13.03 -15.59 3.00
N ALA A 206 12.60 -14.38 3.39
CA ALA A 206 12.83 -13.88 4.73
C ALA A 206 12.00 -14.67 5.77
N PRO A 207 12.50 -14.82 7.02
CA PRO A 207 11.73 -15.43 8.09
C PRO A 207 10.40 -14.72 8.33
N LYS A 208 9.35 -15.47 8.66
CA LYS A 208 8.00 -14.92 8.94
C LYS A 208 8.03 -13.79 9.97
N LYS A 209 8.79 -13.97 11.06
CA LYS A 209 8.96 -12.95 12.12
C LYS A 209 9.51 -11.62 11.58
N THR A 210 10.41 -11.69 10.60
CA THR A 210 10.98 -10.50 9.97
C THR A 210 9.93 -9.78 9.11
N ILE A 211 9.19 -10.52 8.29
CA ILE A 211 8.11 -9.96 7.47
C ILE A 211 7.00 -9.33 8.34
N GLU A 212 6.66 -9.97 9.46
CA GLU A 212 5.67 -9.48 10.42
C GLU A 212 6.13 -8.24 11.21
N SER A 213 7.42 -7.91 11.18
CA SER A 213 7.99 -6.78 11.93
C SER A 213 7.84 -5.42 11.25
N PHE A 214 7.49 -5.39 9.95
CA PHE A 214 7.29 -4.14 9.22
C PHE A 214 5.96 -3.49 9.59
N ASP A 215 6.00 -2.21 9.94
CA ASP A 215 4.84 -1.38 10.23
C ASP A 215 4.26 -0.74 8.95
N MET A 216 5.10 -0.58 7.90
CA MET A 216 4.74 -0.06 6.58
C MET A 216 5.38 -0.86 5.45
N VAL A 217 4.65 -1.02 4.33
CA VAL A 217 5.16 -1.61 3.08
C VAL A 217 4.85 -0.71 1.89
N VAL A 218 5.81 -0.56 0.99
CA VAL A 218 5.65 0.08 -0.31
C VAL A 218 6.09 -0.88 -1.40
N GLY A 219 5.25 -1.17 -2.39
CA GLY A 219 5.62 -1.94 -3.57
C GLY A 219 5.74 -1.04 -4.79
N ASP A 220 6.94 -0.87 -5.34
CA ASP A 220 7.17 -0.09 -6.55
C ASP A 220 7.04 -0.92 -7.82
N GLU A 221 6.43 -0.35 -8.85
CA GLU A 221 5.94 -1.07 -10.04
C GLU A 221 5.07 -2.27 -9.67
N ALA A 222 4.03 -2.00 -8.88
CA ALA A 222 3.08 -2.98 -8.37
C ALA A 222 2.48 -3.90 -9.45
N HIS A 223 2.33 -3.40 -10.68
CA HIS A 223 1.84 -4.14 -11.84
C HIS A 223 2.75 -5.31 -12.28
N LEU A 224 4.06 -5.23 -12.04
CA LEU A 224 5.01 -6.27 -12.44
C LEU A 224 4.93 -7.51 -11.54
N PHE A 225 4.13 -7.46 -10.47
CA PHE A 225 4.08 -8.53 -9.48
C PHE A 225 3.01 -9.57 -9.82
N LYS A 226 3.43 -10.84 -9.84
CA LYS A 226 2.49 -11.96 -9.91
C LYS A 226 1.58 -11.93 -8.69
N ALA A 227 0.27 -11.85 -8.90
CA ALA A 227 -0.74 -11.73 -7.85
C ALA A 227 -0.57 -12.76 -6.70
N GLN A 228 -0.20 -14.01 -7.03
CA GLN A 228 0.01 -15.07 -6.04
C GLN A 228 1.18 -14.78 -5.08
N MET A 229 2.25 -14.18 -5.58
CA MET A 229 3.43 -13.82 -4.78
C MET A 229 3.10 -12.64 -3.85
N LEU A 230 2.45 -11.61 -4.39
CA LEU A 230 2.01 -10.43 -3.65
C LEU A 230 1.06 -10.84 -2.50
N LYS A 231 0.07 -11.69 -2.80
CA LYS A 231 -0.86 -12.24 -1.82
C LYS A 231 -0.13 -12.97 -0.69
N GLY A 232 0.78 -13.88 -1.01
CA GLY A 232 1.48 -14.70 -0.01
C GLY A 232 2.34 -13.90 0.98
N ILE A 233 2.85 -12.73 0.61
CA ILE A 233 3.61 -11.84 1.50
C ILE A 233 2.67 -10.89 2.25
N LEU A 234 1.70 -10.29 1.58
CA LEU A 234 0.75 -9.36 2.22
C LEU A 234 -0.12 -10.06 3.28
N GLU A 235 -0.38 -11.36 3.14
CA GLU A 235 -1.04 -12.21 4.14
C GLU A 235 -0.16 -12.50 5.37
N LYS A 236 1.17 -12.44 5.24
CA LYS A 236 2.10 -12.52 6.38
C LYS A 236 2.18 -11.17 7.11
N MET A 237 1.98 -10.05 6.42
CA MET A 237 2.02 -8.69 6.95
C MET A 237 0.74 -8.25 7.69
N LYS A 238 0.09 -9.13 8.47
CA LYS A 238 -1.27 -8.89 9.02
C LYS A 238 -1.39 -7.63 9.90
N LYS A 239 -0.31 -7.24 10.57
CA LYS A 239 -0.25 -6.08 11.46
C LYS A 239 0.21 -4.79 10.78
N THR A 240 0.68 -4.89 9.53
CA THR A 240 1.17 -3.76 8.73
C THR A 240 -0.03 -2.95 8.24
N ALA A 241 -0.31 -1.86 8.96
CA ALA A 241 -1.47 -1.01 8.71
C ALA A 241 -1.29 -0.15 7.45
N VAL A 242 -0.07 0.34 7.21
CA VAL A 242 0.25 1.28 6.13
C VAL A 242 0.79 0.53 4.91
N ARG A 243 0.15 0.68 3.75
CA ARG A 243 0.48 -0.11 2.55
C ARG A 243 0.30 0.68 1.26
N PHE A 244 1.39 0.94 0.55
CA PHE A 244 1.33 1.64 -0.72
C PHE A 244 1.80 0.75 -1.88
N GLY A 245 1.20 0.93 -3.04
CA GLY A 245 1.75 0.46 -4.31
C GLY A 245 1.95 1.66 -5.21
N THR A 246 3.04 1.71 -5.96
CA THR A 246 3.24 2.69 -7.04
C THR A 246 3.31 1.94 -8.36
N THR A 247 2.67 2.47 -9.41
CA THR A 247 2.70 1.82 -10.71
C THR A 247 2.61 2.82 -11.85
N GLY A 248 3.43 2.59 -12.88
CA GLY A 248 3.42 3.35 -14.13
C GLY A 248 2.23 3.09 -15.04
N THR A 249 1.69 1.88 -14.98
CA THR A 249 0.60 1.41 -15.83
C THR A 249 -0.36 0.55 -15.00
N LEU A 250 -1.63 0.55 -15.41
CA LEU A 250 -2.61 -0.46 -15.04
C LEU A 250 -2.90 -1.30 -16.28
N ASP A 251 -1.88 -1.82 -16.95
CA ASP A 251 -2.13 -2.64 -18.13
C ASP A 251 -2.48 -4.08 -17.72
N GLY A 252 -3.75 -4.43 -17.94
CA GLY A 252 -4.25 -5.81 -18.08
C GLY A 252 -5.53 -6.14 -17.33
#